data_AF-A0A1G6E067-F1
#
_entry.id   AF-A0A1G6E067-F1
#
_cell.length_a   1.000
_cell.length_b   1.000
_cell.length_c   1.000
_cell.angle_alpha   90.00
_cell.angle_beta   90.00
_cell.angle_gamma   90.00
#
_symmetry.space_group_name_H-M   'P 1'
#
loop_
_entity.id
_entity.type
_entity.pdbx_description
1 polymer ?
#
loop_
_entity_poly.entity_id
_entity_poly.type
_entity_poly.pdbx_seq_one_letter_code
_entity_poly.pdbx_strand_id
1 'polypeptide(L)'
;MIFGKKKEKSTSRAELEALHGKRLSSAVERVGGEETVLGRNGGISVSDSELVIVCDGHEVFRCRLEGCIAATLMSGNGVDIKGEDASGRHRHVVAHYSKLR
;
A
#
# COMPACT_ATOMS: atom_id res chain seq x y z
N MET A 1 26.71 -14.78 8.46
CA MET A 1 26.03 -14.28 7.24
C MET A 1 25.45 -12.92 7.56
N ILE A 2 26.00 -11.87 6.96
CA ILE A 2 25.56 -10.49 7.19
C ILE A 2 24.51 -10.18 6.11
N PHE A 3 23.22 -10.31 6.46
CA PHE A 3 22.14 -9.83 5.60
C PHE A 3 22.13 -8.30 5.69
N GLY A 4 22.86 -7.66 4.77
CA GLY A 4 22.78 -6.21 4.59
C GLY A 4 21.34 -5.82 4.30
N LYS A 5 20.76 -4.97 5.17
CA LYS A 5 19.48 -4.31 4.90
C LYS A 5 19.62 -3.53 3.61
N LYS A 6 19.17 -4.12 2.49
CA LYS A 6 19.03 -3.42 1.21
C LYS A 6 18.12 -2.24 1.51
N LYS A 7 18.61 -1.00 1.39
CA LYS A 7 17.73 0.17 1.39
C LYS A 7 16.77 -0.05 0.23
N GLU A 8 15.53 -0.42 0.51
CA GLU A 8 14.48 -0.45 -0.51
C GLU A 8 14.44 0.98 -1.07
N LYS A 9 14.76 1.13 -2.37
CA LYS A 9 14.62 2.42 -3.02
C LYS A 9 13.14 2.80 -2.93
N SER A 10 12.86 4.03 -2.51
CA SER A 10 11.53 4.60 -2.59
C SER A 10 10.99 4.41 -4.01
N THR A 11 9.73 3.99 -4.12
CA THR A 11 9.07 3.80 -5.41
C THR A 11 8.95 5.15 -6.11
N SER A 12 9.10 5.18 -7.43
CA SER A 12 9.02 6.44 -8.16
C SER A 12 7.61 7.03 -8.11
N ARG A 13 7.49 8.35 -8.22
CA ARG A 13 6.19 9.04 -8.22
C ARG A 13 5.26 8.51 -9.31
N ALA A 14 5.78 8.28 -10.52
CA ALA A 14 5.00 7.75 -11.64
C ALA A 14 4.44 6.34 -11.36
N GLU A 15 5.21 5.48 -10.69
CA GLU A 15 4.74 4.15 -10.28
C GLU A 15 3.65 4.22 -9.21
N LEU A 16 3.79 5.13 -8.24
CA LEU A 16 2.75 5.38 -7.23
C LEU A 16 1.48 5.92 -7.90
N GLU A 17 1.59 6.91 -8.78
CA GLU A 17 0.46 7.47 -9.54
C GLU A 17 -0.26 6.42 -10.39
N ALA A 18 0.45 5.43 -10.94
CA ALA A 18 -0.15 4.31 -11.68
C ALA A 18 -1.05 3.39 -10.82
N LEU A 19 -0.96 3.49 -9.49
CA LEU A 19 -1.86 2.82 -8.55
C LEU A 19 -3.18 3.58 -8.36
N HIS A 20 -3.22 4.88 -8.67
CA HIS A 20 -4.43 5.69 -8.53
C HIS A 20 -5.60 5.06 -9.29
N GLY A 21 -6.75 4.98 -8.63
CA GLY A 21 -7.99 4.44 -9.22
C GLY A 21 -8.04 2.92 -9.31
N LYS A 22 -6.99 2.18 -8.89
CA LYS A 22 -7.06 0.72 -8.83
C LYS A 22 -8.07 0.27 -7.78
N ARG A 23 -9.04 -0.53 -8.19
CA ARG A 23 -10.07 -1.12 -7.31
C ARG A 23 -9.48 -2.28 -6.52
N LEU A 24 -9.84 -2.37 -5.25
CA LEU A 24 -9.37 -3.36 -4.31
C LEU A 24 -10.49 -4.30 -3.89
N SER A 25 -10.17 -5.59 -3.74
CA SER A 25 -11.05 -6.55 -3.07
C SER A 25 -10.84 -6.51 -1.55
N SER A 26 -9.59 -6.36 -1.10
CA SER A 26 -9.25 -6.22 0.32
C SER A 26 -7.95 -5.42 0.52
N ALA A 27 -7.84 -4.82 1.71
CA ALA A 27 -6.62 -4.25 2.25
C ALA A 27 -6.27 -4.98 3.55
N VAL A 28 -5.02 -5.41 3.67
CA VAL A 28 -4.53 -6.21 4.80
C VAL A 28 -3.29 -5.55 5.37
N GLU A 29 -3.30 -5.23 6.66
CA GLU A 29 -2.13 -4.75 7.38
C GLU A 29 -1.28 -5.91 7.87
N ARG A 30 0.04 -5.78 7.75
CA ARG A 30 1.04 -6.71 8.24
C ARG A 30 1.81 -6.09 9.40
N VAL A 31 1.73 -6.70 10.58
CA VAL A 31 2.49 -6.28 11.77
C VAL A 31 3.16 -7.49 12.38
N GLY A 32 4.49 -7.53 12.42
CA GLY A 32 5.23 -8.62 13.08
C GLY A 32 5.00 -10.02 12.50
N GLY A 33 4.49 -10.13 11.27
CA GLY A 33 4.12 -11.39 10.63
C GLY A 33 2.63 -11.77 10.77
N GLU A 34 1.86 -11.04 11.58
CA GLU A 34 0.42 -11.18 11.63
C GLU A 34 -0.27 -10.34 10.57
N GLU A 35 -1.35 -10.87 10.01
CA GLU A 35 -2.16 -10.23 8.97
C GLU A 35 -3.54 -9.85 9.53
N THR A 36 -3.88 -8.56 9.45
CA THR A 36 -5.19 -8.05 9.87
C THR A 36 -5.89 -7.42 8.67
N VAL A 37 -7.11 -7.86 8.37
CA VAL A 37 -7.91 -7.23 7.32
C VAL A 37 -8.37 -5.86 7.80
N LEU A 38 -7.93 -4.81 7.12
CA LEU A 38 -8.36 -3.44 7.40
C LEU A 38 -9.71 -3.11 6.78
N GLY A 39 -10.02 -3.68 5.62
CA GLY A 39 -11.27 -3.43 4.91
C GLY A 39 -11.39 -4.21 3.61
N ARG A 40 -12.59 -4.17 3.01
CA ARG A 40 -12.91 -4.81 1.73
C ARG A 40 -13.49 -3.79 0.75
N ASN A 41 -13.65 -4.20 -0.51
CA ASN A 41 -14.30 -3.41 -1.58
C ASN A 41 -13.81 -1.95 -1.63
N GLY A 42 -12.52 -1.79 -1.89
CA GLY A 42 -11.85 -0.51 -1.78
C GLY A 42 -11.31 0.05 -3.09
N GLY A 43 -10.50 1.09 -2.94
CA GLY A 43 -9.72 1.70 -4.00
C GLY A 43 -8.47 2.38 -3.45
N ILE A 44 -7.47 2.53 -4.31
CA ILE A 44 -6.29 3.34 -4.02
C ILE A 44 -6.51 4.73 -4.61
N SER A 45 -6.29 5.76 -3.79
CA SER A 45 -6.24 7.16 -4.20
C SER A 45 -4.83 7.68 -3.96
N VAL A 46 -4.26 8.31 -4.97
CA VAL A 46 -2.94 8.95 -4.91
C VAL A 46 -3.12 10.42 -5.23
N SER A 47 -2.60 11.27 -4.35
CA SER A 47 -2.60 12.73 -4.46
C SER A 47 -1.16 13.23 -4.62
N ASP A 48 -0.93 14.56 -4.61
CA ASP A 48 0.41 15.12 -4.76
C ASP A 48 1.40 14.74 -3.66
N SER A 49 0.91 14.42 -2.46
CA SER A 49 1.77 14.18 -1.28
C SER A 49 1.45 12.90 -0.52
N GLU A 50 0.29 12.29 -0.74
CA GLU A 50 -0.17 11.12 0.01
C GLU A 50 -0.79 10.04 -0.88
N LEU A 51 -0.61 8.79 -0.46
CA LEU A 51 -1.35 7.63 -0.92
C LEU A 51 -2.35 7.23 0.17
N VAL A 52 -3.60 7.03 -0.22
CA VAL A 52 -4.72 6.68 0.65
C VAL A 52 -5.40 5.42 0.12
N ILE A 53 -5.71 4.50 1.01
CA ILE A 53 -6.59 3.36 0.72
C ILE A 53 -7.92 3.59 1.42
N VAL A 54 -8.98 3.54 0.64
CA VAL A 54 -10.36 3.67 1.11
C VAL A 54 -11.06 2.33 0.89
N CYS A 55 -11.70 1.80 1.92
CA CYS A 55 -12.51 0.57 1.87
C CYS A 55 -13.89 0.88 2.46
N ASP A 56 -14.96 0.32 1.86
CA ASP A 56 -16.34 0.48 2.36
C ASP A 56 -16.70 1.94 2.76
N GLY A 57 -16.23 2.93 1.97
CA GLY A 57 -16.51 4.36 2.18
C GLY A 57 -15.69 5.07 3.27
N HIS A 58 -14.73 4.41 3.92
CA HIS A 58 -13.86 5.01 4.94
C HIS A 58 -12.38 4.76 4.66
N GLU A 59 -11.54 5.69 5.11
CA GLU A 59 -10.09 5.55 5.02
C GLU A 59 -9.61 4.46 5.98
N VAL A 60 -8.80 3.54 5.46
CA VAL A 60 -8.19 2.46 6.25
C VAL A 60 -6.67 2.58 6.37
N PHE A 61 -6.05 3.27 5.42
CA PHE A 61 -4.62 3.49 5.37
C PHE A 61 -4.29 4.79 4.64
N ARG A 62 -3.26 5.48 5.15
CA ARG A 62 -2.68 6.67 4.54
C ARG A 62 -1.19 6.68 4.81
N CYS A 63 -0.41 7.05 3.81
CA CYS A 63 1.00 7.33 3.97
C CYS A 63 1.47 8.48 3.08
N ARG A 64 2.56 9.14 3.47
CA ARG A 64 3.25 10.10 2.62
C ARG A 64 3.86 9.37 1.41
N LEU A 65 3.89 10.02 0.25
CA LEU A 65 4.60 9.48 -0.93
C LEU A 65 6.11 9.51 -0.74
N GLU A 66 6.62 10.48 0.02
CA GLU A 66 8.03 10.56 0.36
C GLU A 66 8.44 9.33 1.20
N GLY A 67 9.40 8.55 0.68
CA GLY A 67 9.83 7.31 1.32
C GLY A 67 8.83 6.15 1.21
N CYS A 68 7.71 6.32 0.48
CA CYS A 68 6.79 5.22 0.19
C CYS A 68 7.44 4.18 -0.71
N ILE A 69 7.25 2.91 -0.35
CA ILE A 69 7.66 1.76 -1.14
C ILE A 69 6.40 1.01 -1.51
N ALA A 70 6.11 0.92 -2.80
CA ALA A 70 5.04 0.13 -3.37
C ALA A 70 5.64 -0.89 -4.36
N ALA A 71 5.38 -2.17 -4.13
CA ALA A 71 5.87 -3.27 -4.95
C ALA A 71 4.71 -4.17 -5.39
N THR A 72 4.55 -4.37 -6.69
CA THR A 72 3.54 -5.29 -7.21
C THR A 72 3.81 -6.72 -6.72
N LEU A 73 2.77 -7.41 -6.27
CA LEU A 73 2.88 -8.82 -5.85
C LEU A 73 3.30 -9.70 -7.03
N MET A 74 4.04 -10.78 -6.76
CA MET A 74 4.48 -11.73 -7.79
C MET A 74 3.31 -12.35 -8.59
N SER A 75 2.15 -12.49 -7.95
CA SER A 75 0.89 -12.92 -8.55
C SER A 75 0.27 -11.89 -9.50
N GLY A 76 0.75 -10.64 -9.51
CA GLY A 76 0.18 -9.50 -10.26
C GLY A 76 -1.19 -9.04 -9.74
N ASN A 77 -1.72 -9.64 -8.69
CA ASN A 77 -3.08 -9.42 -8.19
C ASN A 77 -3.16 -8.41 -7.04
N GLY A 78 -2.12 -7.61 -6.83
CA GLY A 78 -2.09 -6.63 -5.76
C GLY A 78 -0.75 -5.90 -5.67
N VAL A 79 -0.65 -5.08 -4.64
CA VAL A 79 0.54 -4.28 -4.34
C VAL A 79 0.82 -4.33 -2.83
N ASP A 80 2.10 -4.50 -2.50
CA ASP A 80 2.65 -4.39 -1.16
C ASP A 80 3.12 -2.95 -0.95
N ILE A 81 2.53 -2.24 0.02
CA ILE A 81 2.76 -0.82 0.28
C ILE A 81 3.32 -0.66 1.69
N LYS A 82 4.45 0.04 1.80
CA LYS A 82 5.08 0.43 3.05
C LYS A 82 5.29 1.92 3.04
N GLY A 83 4.87 2.59 4.09
CA GLY A 83 5.01 4.04 4.19
C GLY A 83 4.83 4.54 5.62
N GLU A 84 5.20 5.79 5.82
CA GLU A 84 5.00 6.49 7.09
C GLU A 84 3.62 7.16 7.11
N ASP A 85 2.85 6.93 8.17
CA ASP A 85 1.58 7.61 8.42
C ASP A 85 1.78 9.04 8.97
N ALA A 86 0.69 9.79 9.14
CA ALA A 86 0.75 11.16 9.66
C ALA A 86 1.33 11.26 11.09
N SER A 87 1.34 10.17 11.85
CA SER A 87 1.91 10.10 13.20
C SER A 87 3.41 9.76 13.23
N GLY A 88 4.02 9.53 12.07
CA GLY A 88 5.42 9.10 11.97
C GLY A 88 5.61 7.60 12.12
N ARG A 89 4.53 6.80 12.12
CA ARG A 89 4.62 5.35 12.27
C ARG A 89 4.69 4.69 10.90
N HIS A 90 5.65 3.80 10.73
CA HIS A 90 5.73 2.95 9.54
C HIS A 90 4.65 1.88 9.58
N ARG A 91 3.82 1.86 8.54
CA ARG A 91 2.76 0.88 8.34
C ARG A 91 3.04 0.08 7.08
N HIS A 92 2.62 -1.19 7.08
CA HIS A 92 2.81 -2.13 5.99
C HIS A 92 1.45 -2.71 5.61
N VAL A 93 0.96 -2.41 4.41
CA VAL A 93 -0.34 -2.85 3.92
C VAL A 93 -0.19 -3.54 2.57
N VAL A 94 -0.84 -4.69 2.44
CA VAL A 94 -1.02 -5.39 1.17
C VAL A 94 -2.42 -5.12 0.66
N ALA A 95 -2.50 -4.51 -0.52
CA ALA A 95 -3.74 -4.21 -1.21
C ALA A 95 -3.96 -5.23 -2.33
N HIS A 96 -5.01 -6.04 -2.24
CA HIS A 96 -5.38 -6.99 -3.27
C HIS A 96 -6.33 -6.34 -4.28
N TYR A 97 -5.98 -6.40 -5.57
CA TYR A 97 -6.80 -5.87 -6.63
C TYR A 97 -8.10 -6.67 -6.76
N SER A 98 -9.18 -5.96 -7.08
CA SER A 98 -10.41 -6.60 -7.49
C SER A 98 -10.25 -7.12 -8.92
N LYS A 99 -10.56 -8.39 -9.14
CA LYS A 99 -10.73 -8.92 -10.48
C LYS A 99 -12.07 -8.39 -10.97
N LEU A 100 -12.07 -7.34 -11.80
CA LEU A 100 -13.26 -6.97 -12.55
C LEU A 100 -13.72 -8.23 -13.31
N ARG A 101 -14.93 -8.71 -13.02
CA ARG A 101 -15.63 -9.70 -13.84
C ARG A 101 -16.60 -8.97 -14.74
#